data_AF-A0A5J6QN39-F1
#
_entry.id   AF-A0A5J6QN39-F1
#
_cell.length_a   1.000
_cell.length_b   1.000
_cell.length_c   1.000
_cell.angle_alpha   90.00
_cell.angle_beta   90.00
_cell.angle_gamma   90.00
#
_symmetry.space_group_name_H-M   'P 1'
#
loop_
_entity.id
_entity.type
_entity.pdbx_description
1 polymer ?
#
loop_
_entity_poly.entity_id
_entity_poly.type
_entity_poly.pdbx_seq_one_letter_code
_entity_poly.pdbx_strand_id
1 'polypeptide(L)'
;MEGPTASEPIKSYQFCSVQLNVFSLMLVTALSAFCGGIGWALILFIANWLGMVTLQRFDNVLANFIMFPLFGAFFAALFSLLGYPVYKWVCKNLRGQRLTGIFHNPHN
;
A
#
# COMPACT_ATOMS: atom_id res chain seq x y z
N MET A 1 -27.50 -47.74 -1.16
CA MET A 1 -26.46 -47.17 -2.04
C MET A 1 -27.00 -45.86 -2.55
N GLU A 2 -26.89 -44.80 -1.75
CA GLU A 2 -27.31 -43.46 -2.13
C GLU A 2 -26.20 -42.84 -3.01
N GLY A 3 -26.60 -42.35 -4.18
CA GLY A 3 -25.73 -41.83 -5.22
C GLY A 3 -25.04 -40.51 -4.83
N PRO A 4 -24.15 -40.01 -5.70
CA PRO A 4 -23.30 -38.86 -5.39
C PRO A 4 -24.15 -37.62 -5.12
N THR A 5 -23.96 -37.02 -3.95
CA THR A 5 -24.53 -35.74 -3.56
C THR A 5 -24.11 -34.66 -4.55
N ALA A 6 -25.09 -34.04 -5.20
CA ALA A 6 -24.89 -32.91 -6.10
C ALA A 6 -24.05 -31.83 -5.40
N SER A 7 -22.83 -31.60 -5.90
CA SER A 7 -21.98 -30.49 -5.47
C SER A 7 -22.73 -29.18 -5.71
N GLU A 8 -23.02 -28.43 -4.65
CA GLU A 8 -23.67 -27.13 -4.78
C GLU A 8 -22.92 -26.23 -5.77
N PRO A 9 -23.63 -25.47 -6.63
CA PRO A 9 -22.99 -24.57 -7.57
C PRO A 9 -22.16 -23.52 -6.81
N ILE A 10 -20.86 -23.46 -7.11
CA ILE A 10 -19.93 -22.50 -6.52
C ILE A 10 -20.43 -21.08 -6.84
N LYS A 11 -21.03 -20.41 -5.84
CA LYS A 11 -21.47 -19.02 -5.96
C LYS A 11 -20.24 -18.14 -6.10
N SER A 12 -20.06 -17.57 -7.29
CA SER A 12 -19.02 -16.57 -7.57
C SER A 12 -19.63 -15.18 -7.61
N TYR A 13 -18.94 -14.21 -7.02
CA TYR A 13 -19.33 -12.79 -7.05
C TYR A 13 -18.43 -12.06 -8.04
N GLN A 14 -19.00 -11.20 -8.88
CA GLN A 14 -18.26 -10.37 -9.84
C GLN A 14 -17.75 -9.05 -9.26
N PHE A 15 -18.38 -8.58 -8.17
CA PHE A 15 -18.10 -7.30 -7.53
C PHE A 15 -18.02 -7.49 -6.02
N CYS A 16 -16.95 -6.98 -5.41
CA CYS A 16 -16.78 -6.97 -3.97
C CYS A 16 -16.33 -5.58 -3.52
N SER A 17 -16.93 -5.05 -2.45
CA SER A 17 -16.45 -3.81 -1.81
C SER A 17 -15.51 -4.17 -0.67
N VAL A 18 -14.26 -3.76 -0.76
CA VAL A 18 -13.27 -3.98 0.30
C VAL A 18 -12.98 -2.66 1.00
N GLN A 19 -12.89 -2.72 2.32
CA GLN A 19 -12.43 -1.63 3.17
C GLN A 19 -11.19 -2.11 3.90
N LEU A 20 -10.08 -1.37 3.75
CA LEU A 20 -8.85 -1.69 4.44
C LEU A 20 -9.00 -1.40 5.93
N ASN A 21 -8.51 -2.31 6.76
CA ASN A 21 -8.33 -2.02 8.17
C ASN A 21 -7.15 -1.06 8.36
N VAL A 22 -7.07 -0.40 9.52
CA VAL A 22 -6.00 0.55 9.87
C VAL A 22 -4.62 -0.03 9.58
N PHE A 23 -4.40 -1.27 10.03
CA PHE A 23 -3.12 -1.96 9.87
C PHE A 23 -2.77 -2.20 8.39
N SER A 24 -3.75 -2.64 7.58
CA SER A 24 -3.54 -2.87 6.16
C SER A 24 -3.28 -1.56 5.41
N LEU A 25 -4.00 -0.49 5.75
CA LEU A 25 -3.78 0.84 5.17
C LEU A 25 -2.37 1.34 5.51
N MET A 26 -1.96 1.19 6.77
CA MET A 26 -0.64 1.57 7.24
C MET A 26 0.46 0.80 6.52
N LEU A 27 0.32 -0.52 6.36
CA LEU A 27 1.31 -1.35 5.68
C LEU A 27 1.46 -0.96 4.21
N VAL A 28 0.33 -0.81 3.49
CA VAL A 28 0.35 -0.43 2.07
C VAL A 28 0.97 0.95 1.87
N THR A 29 0.60 1.92 2.71
CA THR A 29 1.13 3.29 2.61
C THR A 29 2.60 3.37 3.00
N ALA A 30 3.01 2.67 4.07
CA ALA A 30 4.41 2.60 4.50
C ALA A 30 5.29 1.93 3.44
N LEU A 31 4.85 0.81 2.85
CA LEU A 31 5.58 0.13 1.78
C LEU A 31 5.69 1.01 0.54
N SER A 32 4.61 1.68 0.15
CA SER A 32 4.61 2.60 -0.99
C SER A 32 5.61 3.75 -0.78
N ALA A 33 5.62 4.34 0.42
CA ALA A 33 6.54 5.42 0.75
C ALA A 33 7.98 4.95 0.94
N PHE A 34 8.20 3.72 1.40
CA PHE A 34 9.52 3.09 1.43
C PHE A 34 10.11 3.00 0.03
N CYS A 35 9.37 2.43 -0.92
CA CYS A 35 9.76 2.38 -2.33
C CYS A 35 9.97 3.78 -2.92
N GLY A 36 9.09 4.72 -2.59
CA GLY A 36 9.25 6.14 -2.96
C GLY A 36 10.55 6.75 -2.42
N GLY A 37 10.91 6.45 -1.17
CA GLY A 37 12.15 6.88 -0.56
C GLY A 37 13.41 6.31 -1.23
N ILE A 38 13.35 5.06 -1.70
CA ILE A 38 14.44 4.46 -2.51
C ILE A 38 14.57 5.20 -3.83
N GLY A 39 13.45 5.40 -4.53
CA GLY A 39 13.42 6.15 -5.79
C GLY A 39 13.97 7.57 -5.62
N TRP A 40 13.59 8.25 -4.54
CA TRP A 40 14.08 9.58 -4.22
C TRP A 40 15.58 9.61 -3.94
N ALA A 41 16.09 8.65 -3.17
CA ALA A 41 17.53 8.51 -2.92
C ALA A 41 18.31 8.30 -4.24
N LEU A 42 17.78 7.50 -5.16
CA LEU A 42 18.37 7.28 -6.48
C LEU A 42 18.39 8.54 -7.34
N ILE A 43 17.27 9.30 -7.37
CA ILE A 43 17.18 10.57 -8.11
C ILE A 43 18.22 11.56 -7.58
N LEU A 44 18.33 11.71 -6.25
CA LEU A 44 19.30 12.61 -5.64
C LEU A 44 20.75 12.17 -5.91
N PHE A 45 21.02 10.87 -5.89
CA PHE A 45 22.33 10.33 -6.25
C PHE A 45 22.72 10.68 -7.68
N ILE A 46 21.82 10.45 -8.65
CA ILE A 46 22.05 10.77 -10.06
C ILE A 46 22.22 12.28 -10.26
N ALA A 47 21.38 13.10 -9.63
CA ALA A 47 21.45 14.55 -9.73
C ALA A 47 22.76 15.11 -9.16
N ASN A 48 23.26 14.55 -8.06
CA ASN A 48 24.57 14.90 -7.50
C ASN A 48 25.71 14.45 -8.41
N TRP A 49 25.64 13.24 -8.98
CA TRP A 49 26.64 12.73 -9.92
C TRP A 49 26.77 13.60 -11.18
N LEU A 50 25.65 14.12 -11.68
CA LEU A 50 25.60 15.05 -12.82
C LEU A 50 25.99 16.49 -12.46
N GLY A 51 26.28 16.78 -11.19
CA GLY A 51 26.61 18.13 -10.70
C GLY A 51 25.42 19.10 -10.69
N MET A 52 24.19 18.60 -10.78
CA MET A 52 22.97 19.43 -10.79
C MET A 52 22.57 19.90 -9.39
N VAL A 53 22.96 19.16 -8.35
CA VAL A 53 22.61 19.45 -6.95
C VAL A 53 23.81 19.12 -6.08
N THR A 54 24.26 20.05 -5.24
CA THR A 54 25.29 19.81 -4.22
C THR A 54 24.63 19.56 -2.86
N LEU A 55 24.72 18.33 -2.38
CA LEU A 55 24.05 17.88 -1.16
C LEU A 55 24.98 17.96 0.07
N GLN A 56 25.33 19.18 0.52
CA GLN A 56 26.25 19.41 1.66
C GLN A 56 25.92 18.65 2.96
N ARG A 57 24.65 18.28 3.18
CA ARG A 57 24.19 17.56 4.39
C ARG A 57 24.01 16.06 4.18
N PHE A 58 24.06 15.60 2.94
CA PHE A 58 23.71 14.26 2.52
C PHE A 58 24.79 13.65 1.61
N ASP A 59 26.07 13.99 1.83
CA ASP A 59 27.17 13.47 1.02
C ASP A 59 27.36 11.95 1.15
N ASN A 60 26.88 11.36 2.26
CA ASN A 60 26.93 9.92 2.44
C ASN A 60 25.75 9.24 1.71
N VAL A 61 26.02 8.84 0.46
CA VAL A 61 25.08 8.14 -0.42
C VAL A 61 24.45 6.92 0.28
N LEU A 62 25.26 6.09 0.95
CA LEU A 62 24.77 4.90 1.63
C LEU A 62 23.79 5.25 2.76
N ALA A 63 24.10 6.30 3.53
CA ALA A 63 23.20 6.78 4.58
C ALA A 63 21.86 7.25 4.01
N ASN A 64 21.86 7.93 2.86
CA ASN A 64 20.62 8.40 2.22
C ASN A 64 19.74 7.24 1.72
N PHE A 65 20.36 6.23 1.12
CA PHE A 65 19.66 5.03 0.63
C PHE A 65 19.02 4.22 1.76
N ILE A 66 19.47 4.39 3.00
CA ILE A 66 18.87 3.75 4.17
C ILE A 66 17.85 4.70 4.82
N MET A 67 18.22 5.95 5.03
CA MET A 67 17.43 6.90 5.82
C MET A 67 16.18 7.40 5.08
N PHE A 68 16.25 7.69 3.77
CA PHE A 68 15.09 8.17 3.03
C PHE A 68 13.94 7.15 2.96
N PRO A 69 14.18 5.86 2.64
CA PRO A 69 13.13 4.84 2.72
C PRO A 69 12.56 4.67 4.13
N LEU A 70 13.41 4.69 5.15
CA LEU A 70 12.96 4.55 6.54
C LEU A 70 12.11 5.73 7.00
N PHE A 71 12.53 6.96 6.69
CA PHE A 71 11.73 8.15 6.97
C PHE A 71 10.41 8.12 6.18
N GLY A 72 10.46 7.77 4.90
CA GLY A 72 9.27 7.61 4.07
C GLY A 72 8.27 6.63 4.70
N ALA A 73 8.73 5.45 5.07
CA ALA A 73 7.92 4.43 5.72
C ALA A 73 7.33 4.92 7.05
N PHE A 74 8.16 5.52 7.91
CA PHE A 74 7.75 6.00 9.23
C PHE A 74 6.69 7.11 9.13
N PHE A 75 6.96 8.15 8.34
CA PHE A 75 6.03 9.25 8.18
C PHE A 75 4.73 8.80 7.50
N ALA A 76 4.81 7.94 6.48
CA ALA A 76 3.61 7.42 5.83
C ALA A 76 2.77 6.55 6.79
N ALA A 77 3.40 5.71 7.61
CA ALA A 77 2.70 4.96 8.64
C ALA A 77 2.00 5.89 9.65
N LEU A 78 2.70 6.91 10.15
CA LEU A 78 2.15 7.90 11.08
C LEU A 78 0.97 8.67 10.46
N PHE A 79 1.12 9.17 9.24
CA PHE A 79 0.06 9.89 8.54
C PHE A 79 -1.11 8.99 8.17
N SER A 80 -0.89 7.70 7.91
CA SER A 80 -1.97 6.74 7.68
C SER A 80 -2.85 6.55 8.92
N LEU A 81 -2.25 6.57 10.11
CA LEU A 81 -2.97 6.49 11.38
C LEU A 81 -3.85 7.73 11.58
N LEU A 82 -3.27 8.92 11.36
CA LEU A 82 -3.99 10.19 11.45
C LEU A 82 -5.04 10.37 10.35
N GLY A 83 -4.79 9.83 9.16
CA GLY A 83 -5.68 9.88 8.00
C GLY A 83 -6.76 8.81 7.99
N TYR A 84 -6.64 7.76 8.82
CA TYR A 84 -7.62 6.68 8.86
C TYR A 84 -9.06 7.12 9.16
N PRO A 85 -9.35 8.08 10.07
CA PRO A 85 -10.70 8.58 10.28
C PRO A 85 -11.31 9.18 9.00
N VAL A 86 -10.50 9.93 8.24
CA VAL A 86 -10.91 10.51 6.95
C VAL A 86 -11.14 9.40 5.93
N TYR A 87 -10.22 8.43 5.82
CA TYR A 87 -10.39 7.26 4.96
C TYR A 87 -11.68 6.49 5.28
N LYS A 88 -11.96 6.23 6.55
CA LYS A 88 -13.18 5.55 7.00
C LYS A 88 -14.44 6.34 6.66
N TRP A 89 -14.41 7.65 6.83
CA TRP A 89 -15.52 8.53 6.45
C TRP A 89 -15.78 8.50 4.93
N VAL A 90 -14.72 8.60 4.12
CA VAL A 90 -14.81 8.52 2.65
C VAL A 90 -15.31 7.14 2.21
N CYS A 91 -14.80 6.04 2.77
CA CYS A 91 -15.26 4.69 2.45
C CYS A 91 -16.74 4.48 2.77
N LYS A 92 -17.24 5.07 3.87
CA LYS A 92 -18.67 5.02 4.23
C LYS A 92 -19.53 5.73 3.18
N ASN A 93 -19.06 6.83 2.60
CA ASN A 93 -19.80 7.62 1.61
C ASN A 93 -19.72 7.02 0.19
N LEU A 94 -18.59 6.42 -0.18
CA LEU A 94 -18.34 5.91 -1.53
C LEU A 94 -18.60 4.40 -1.72
N ARG A 95 -19.11 3.71 -0.68
CA ARG A 95 -19.28 2.23 -0.63
C ARG A 95 -17.96 1.45 -0.81
N GLY A 96 -16.88 1.96 -0.21
CA GLY A 96 -15.56 1.31 -0.19
C GLY A 96 -14.85 1.27 -1.55
N GLN A 97 -13.71 0.57 -1.61
CA GLN A 97 -13.02 0.29 -2.86
C GLN A 97 -13.74 -0.88 -3.56
N ARG A 98 -14.28 -0.65 -4.76
CA ARG A 98 -14.90 -1.71 -5.56
C ARG A 98 -13.80 -2.49 -6.28
N LEU A 99 -13.67 -3.77 -5.94
CA LEU A 99 -12.85 -4.72 -6.67
C LEU A 99 -13.74 -5.52 -7.61
N THR A 100 -13.27 -5.72 -8.84
CA THR A 100 -13.92 -6.53 -9.87
C THR A 100 -13.09 -7.77 -10.11
N GLY A 101 -13.71 -8.94 -10.09
CA GLY A 101 -13.00 -10.21 -10.24
C GLY A 101 -13.90 -11.41 -9.97
N ILE A 102 -13.33 -12.62 -9.99
CA ILE A 102 -14.04 -13.85 -9.61
C ILE A 102 -13.77 -14.12 -8.13
N PHE A 103 -14.69 -13.68 -7.27
CA PHE A 103 -14.58 -13.92 -5.84
C PHE A 103 -15.36 -15.18 -5.46
N HIS A 104 -14.66 -16.13 -4.82
CA HIS A 104 -15.26 -17.33 -4.27
C HIS A 104 -15.85 -17.06 -2.88
N ASN A 105 -16.95 -17.72 -2.54
CA ASN A 105 -17.49 -17.67 -1.18
C ASN A 105 -16.47 -18.25 -0.19
N PRO A 106 -16.05 -17.52 0.86
CA PRO A 106 -15.08 -18.01 1.85
C PRO A 106 -15.55 -19.23 2.67
N HIS A 107 -16.82 -19.65 2.52
CA HIS A 107 -17.41 -20.80 3.20
C HIS A 107 -17.59 -22.04 2.31
N ASN A 108 -17.08 -22.01 1.07
CA ASN A 108 -17.06 -23.17 0.16
C ASN A 108 -15.66 -23.78 0.07
#